data_AF-A0A3M5VE11-F1
#
_entry.id   AF-A0A3M5VE11-F1
#
_cell.length_a   1.000
_cell.length_b   1.000
_cell.length_c   1.000
_cell.angle_alpha   90.00
_cell.angle_beta   90.00
_cell.angle_gamma   90.00
#
_symmetry.space_group_name_H-M   'P 1'
#
loop_
_entity.id
_entity.type
_entity.pdbx_description
1 polymer ?
#
loop_
_entity_poly.entity_id
_entity_poly.type
_entity_poly.pdbx_seq_one_letter_code
_entity_poly.pdbx_strand_id
1 'polypeptide(L)' 'MHAILKAAEFPVSKPELSALFRKVGHTNYRACGDQLLRNFLKGLTLRVRG' A
#
# COMPACT_ATOMS: atom_id res chain seq x y z
N MET A 1 -2.99 6.22 3.15
CA MET A 1 -2.09 5.12 2.74
C MET A 1 -0.86 5.60 1.96
N HIS A 2 -1.01 6.48 0.96
CA HIS A 2 0.12 6.97 0.14
C HIS A 2 1.29 7.57 0.97
N ALA A 3 1.00 8.43 1.95
CA ALA A 3 2.05 9.03 2.78
C ALA A 3 2.75 8.03 3.73
N ILE A 4 2.10 6.92 4.07
CA ILE A 4 2.68 5.86 4.92
C ILE A 4 3.66 5.04 4.09
N LEU A 5 3.25 4.60 2.90
CA LEU A 5 4.10 3.85 1.98
C LEU A 5 5.30 4.69 1.51
N LYS A 6 5.11 5.99 1.27
CA LYS A 6 6.20 6.94 0.99
C LYS A 6 7.21 7.03 2.13
N ALA A 7 6.78 6.99 3.39
CA ALA A 7 7.69 7.01 4.54
C ALA A 7 8.58 5.76 4.61
N ALA A 8 8.13 4.62 4.05
CA ALA A 8 8.92 3.41 3.92
C ALA A 8 9.78 3.36 2.64
N GLU A 9 9.92 4.49 1.93
CA GLU A 9 10.58 4.59 0.60
C GLU A 9 9.95 3.68 -0.46
N PHE A 10 8.65 3.41 -0.32
CA PHE A 10 7.88 2.58 -1.23
C PHE A 10 6.76 3.42 -1.89
N PRO A 11 7.07 4.24 -2.91
CA PRO A 11 6.05 5.03 -3.58
C PRO A 11 5.06 4.11 -4.31
N VAL A 12 3.76 4.36 -4.11
CA VAL A 12 2.68 3.63 -4.80
C VAL A 12 1.76 4.67 -5.44
N SER A 13 1.47 4.49 -6.73
CA SER A 13 0.60 5.41 -7.45
C SER A 13 -0.86 5.30 -6.97
N LYS A 14 -1.66 6.34 -7.22
CA LYS A 14 -3.11 6.32 -6.89
C LYS A 14 -3.85 5.15 -7.58
N PRO A 15 -3.61 4.83 -8.87
CA PRO A 15 -4.26 3.69 -9.52
C PRO A 15 -3.89 2.32 -8.91
N GLU A 16 -2.63 2.13 -8.55
CA GLU A 16 -2.16 0.90 -7.89
C GLU A 16 -2.79 0.73 -6.52
N LEU A 17 -2.87 1.81 -5.74
CA LEU A 17 -3.55 1.80 -4.46
C LEU A 17 -5.03 1.47 -4.62
N SER A 18 -5.71 2.08 -5.60
CA SER A 18 -7.11 1.81 -5.89
C SER A 18 -7.36 0.36 -6.28
N ALA A 19 -6.42 -0.30 -6.97
CA ALA A 19 -6.54 -1.70 -7.40
C ALA A 19 -6.73 -2.68 -6.24
N LEU A 20 -6.17 -2.39 -5.07
CA LEU A 20 -6.27 -3.21 -3.86
C LEU A 20 -7.69 -3.24 -3.28
N PHE A 21 -8.46 -2.17 -3.48
CA PHE A 21 -9.79 -1.99 -2.90
C PHE A 21 -10.92 -2.30 -3.88
N ARG A 22 -10.60 -2.73 -5.11
CA ARG A 22 -11.62 -3.17 -6.07
C ARG A 22 -12.24 -4.49 -5.64
N LYS A 23 -13.43 -4.79 -6.13
CA LYS A 23 -14.06 -6.09 -5.90
C LYS A 23 -13.23 -7.19 -6.56
N VAL A 24 -13.14 -8.34 -5.89
CA VAL A 24 -12.53 -9.56 -6.46
C VAL A 24 -13.25 -9.90 -7.76
N GLY A 25 -12.49 -10.19 -8.82
CA GLY A 25 -13.02 -10.44 -10.17
C GLY A 25 -13.09 -9.21 -11.08
N HIS A 26 -12.85 -8.00 -10.57
CA HIS A 26 -12.67 -6.82 -11.42
C HIS A 26 -11.35 -6.94 -12.21
N THR A 27 -11.33 -6.55 -13.49
CA THR A 27 -10.15 -6.66 -14.38
C THR A 27 -8.88 -6.03 -13.81
N ASN A 28 -9.04 -4.87 -13.15
CA ASN A 28 -7.98 -4.15 -12.47
C ASN A 28 -7.90 -4.41 -10.95
N TYR A 29 -8.52 -5.48 -10.43
CA TYR A 29 -8.32 -5.89 -9.04
C TYR A 29 -6.91 -6.47 -8.87
N ARG A 30 -6.24 -6.09 -7.79
CA ARG A 30 -4.96 -6.70 -7.41
C ARG A 30 -5.04 -7.10 -5.95
N ALA A 31 -4.77 -8.36 -5.65
CA ALA A 31 -4.64 -8.80 -4.27
C ALA A 31 -3.51 -8.03 -3.57
N CYS A 32 -3.68 -7.76 -2.27
CA CYS A 32 -2.62 -7.17 -1.47
C CYS A 32 -1.46 -8.14 -1.34
N GLY A 33 -0.37 -7.87 -2.05
CA GLY A 33 0.85 -8.64 -1.95
C GLY A 33 1.61 -8.34 -0.65
N ASP A 34 2.34 -9.35 -0.19
CA ASP A 34 3.24 -9.32 0.95
C ASP A 34 4.17 -8.11 1.01
N GLN A 35 4.74 -7.71 -0.14
CA GLN A 35 5.66 -6.57 -0.20
C GLN A 35 4.97 -5.26 0.15
N LEU A 36 3.74 -5.06 -0.30
CA LEU A 36 2.97 -3.85 -0.01
C LEU A 36 2.58 -3.82 1.47
N LEU A 37 2.15 -4.96 2.02
CA LEU A 37 1.78 -5.07 3.43
C LEU A 37 2.98 -4.79 4.36
N ARG A 38 4.15 -5.37 4.07
CA ARG A 38 5.38 -5.12 4.84
C ARG A 38 5.78 -3.65 4.85
N ASN A 39 5.79 -3.00 3.69
CA ASN A 39 6.13 -1.58 3.60
C ASN A 39 5.09 -0.68 4.25
N PHE A 40 3.82 -1.05 4.20
CA PHE A 40 2.77 -0.33 4.92
C PHE A 40 3.02 -0.36 6.44
N LEU A 41 3.31 -1.54 7.02
CA LEU A 41 3.60 -1.69 8.44
C LEU A 41 4.89 -0.98 8.86
N LYS A 42 5.94 -1.05 8.03
CA LYS A 42 7.18 -0.29 8.21
C LYS A 42 6.91 1.22 8.24
N GLY A 43 6.14 1.72 7.28
CA GLY A 43 5.76 3.13 7.20
C GLY A 43 4.90 3.60 8.37
N LEU A 44 4.01 2.72 8.88
CA LEU A 44 3.23 3.01 10.08
C LEU A 44 4.13 3.14 11.31
N THR A 45 5.09 2.21 11.46
CA THR A 45 6.08 2.26 12.54
C THR A 45 6.87 3.56 12.52
N LEU A 46 7.42 3.95 11.36
CA LEU A 46 8.18 5.20 11.22
C LEU A 46 7.36 6.46 11.54
N ARG A 47 6.04 6.42 11.31
CA ARG A 47 5.17 7.59 11.51
C ARG A 47 4.59 7.68 12.92
N VAL A 48 4.34 6.55 13.57
CA VAL A 48 3.66 6.48 14.87
C VAL A 48 4.66 6.32 16.02
N ARG A 49 5.82 5.69 15.78
CA ARG A 49 6.76 5.33 16.84
C ARG A 49 8.00 6.21 16.92
N GLY A 50 8.35 6.94 15.86
CA GLY A 50 9.51 7.85 15.82
C GLY A 50 10.82 7.12 16.08
#